data_AF-A0A2I0N4F0-F1
#
_entry.id   AF-A0A2I0N4F0-F1
#
_cell.length_a   1.000
_cell.length_b   1.000
_cell.length_c   1.000
_cell.angle_alpha   90.00
_cell.angle_beta   90.00
_cell.angle_gamma   90.00
#
_symmetry.space_group_name_H-M   'P 1'
#
loop_
_entity.id
_entity.type
_entity.pdbx_description
1 polymer ?
#
loop_
_entity_poly.entity_id
_entity_poly.type
_entity_poly.pdbx_seq_one_letter_code
_entity_poly.pdbx_strand_id
1 'polypeptide(L)'
;FGARDRTVLNIFLYQGAFIGIASGFLGIALAILVMRLVSWYGLSIGFVGGTQLRMDFVVTDLTILVSLALPIGVSMFAASIPAKRAARLSPVEALRTGELAL
;
A
#
# COMPACT_ATOMS: atom_id res chain seq x y z
N PHE A 1 8.00 -21.55 -25.58
CA PHE A 1 7.55 -20.45 -24.71
C PHE A 1 6.03 -20.34 -24.82
N GLY A 2 5.31 -20.68 -23.75
CA GLY A 2 3.85 -20.78 -23.76
C GLY A 2 3.29 -20.56 -22.36
N ALA A 3 3.70 -19.45 -21.73
CA ALA A 3 3.17 -19.05 -20.44
C ALA A 3 1.68 -18.70 -20.63
N ARG A 4 0.81 -19.61 -20.20
CA ARG A 4 -0.65 -19.44 -20.16
C ARG A 4 -0.97 -18.12 -19.46
N ASP A 5 -1.83 -17.27 -20.03
CA ASP A 5 -2.16 -15.90 -19.58
C ASP A 5 -2.40 -15.78 -18.06
N ARG A 6 -2.87 -16.86 -17.44
CA ARG A 6 -3.06 -17.01 -15.99
C ARG A 6 -1.77 -16.93 -15.17
N THR A 7 -0.64 -17.38 -15.71
CA THR A 7 0.67 -17.37 -15.06
C THR A 7 1.19 -15.94 -14.94
N VAL A 8 1.10 -15.17 -16.02
CA VAL A 8 1.49 -13.75 -16.05
C VAL A 8 0.62 -12.98 -15.06
N LEU A 9 -0.69 -13.21 -15.09
CA LEU A 9 -1.63 -12.57 -14.16
C LEU A 9 -1.31 -12.91 -12.69
N ASN A 10 -1.00 -14.17 -12.37
CA ASN A 10 -0.62 -14.57 -11.02
C ASN A 10 0.66 -13.87 -10.54
N ILE A 11 1.68 -13.72 -11.38
CA ILE A 11 2.93 -13.04 -11.00
C ILE A 11 2.64 -11.59 -10.58
N PHE A 12 1.87 -10.86 -11.39
CA PHE A 12 1.51 -9.47 -11.06
C PHE A 12 0.63 -9.36 -9.81
N LEU A 13 -0.28 -10.32 -9.58
CA LEU A 13 -1.09 -10.34 -8.36
C LEU A 13 -0.24 -10.62 -7.12
N TYR A 14 0.70 -11.58 -7.18
CA TYR A 14 1.62 -11.83 -6.07
C TYR A 14 2.53 -10.64 -5.79
N GLN A 15 3.02 -9.97 -6.85
CA GLN A 15 3.79 -8.75 -6.70
C GLN A 15 2.95 -7.64 -6.05
N GLY A 16 1.71 -7.45 -6.50
CA GLY A 16 0.78 -6.49 -5.90
C GLY A 16 0.50 -6.78 -4.42
N ALA A 17 0.24 -8.04 -4.07
CA ALA A 17 0.04 -8.47 -2.68
C ALA A 17 1.30 -8.23 -1.82
N PHE A 18 2.49 -8.55 -2.35
CA PHE A 18 3.75 -8.31 -1.63
C PHE A 18 3.99 -6.82 -1.37
N ILE A 19 3.80 -5.97 -2.39
CA ILE A 19 3.90 -4.52 -2.26
C ILE A 19 2.86 -4.00 -1.26
N GLY A 20 1.63 -4.51 -1.30
CA GLY A 20 0.57 -4.18 -0.37
C GLY A 20 0.92 -4.46 1.08
N ILE A 21 1.37 -5.68 1.36
CA ILE A 21 1.81 -6.08 2.70
C ILE A 21 2.98 -5.21 3.18
N ALA A 22 4.00 -5.02 2.33
CA ALA A 22 5.15 -4.18 2.66
C ALA A 22 4.74 -2.73 2.97
N SER A 23 3.82 -2.16 2.17
CA SER A 23 3.30 -0.82 2.39
C SER A 23 2.49 -0.71 3.69
N GLY A 24 1.73 -1.75 4.07
CA GLY A 24 1.01 -1.80 5.33
C GLY A 24 1.94 -1.77 6.54
N PHE A 25 2.98 -2.60 6.53
CA PHE A 25 4.00 -2.59 7.60
C PHE A 25 4.73 -1.24 7.69
N LEU A 26 5.15 -0.68 6.55
CA LEU A 26 5.79 0.63 6.52
C LEU A 26 4.86 1.75 7.01
N GLY A 27 3.58 1.70 6.63
CA GLY A 27 2.58 2.66 7.07
C GLY A 27 2.35 2.63 8.58
N ILE A 28 2.25 1.43 9.18
CA ILE A 28 2.13 1.28 10.64
C ILE A 28 3.38 1.79 11.35
N ALA A 29 4.58 1.42 10.87
CA ALA A 29 5.83 1.88 11.44
C ALA A 29 5.92 3.42 11.42
N LEU A 30 5.53 4.03 10.30
CA LEU A 30 5.51 5.48 10.14
C LEU A 30 4.45 6.14 11.02
N ALA A 31 3.26 5.55 11.16
CA ALA A 31 2.21 6.04 12.06
C ALA A 31 2.69 6.04 13.53
N ILE A 32 3.33 4.96 13.98
CA ILE A 32 3.90 4.87 15.33
C ILE A 32 4.99 5.92 15.52
N LEU A 33 5.87 6.11 14.53
CA LEU A 33 6.93 7.12 14.58
C LEU A 33 6.35 8.52 14.73
N VAL A 34 5.34 8.88 13.93
CA VAL A 34 4.65 10.17 14.01
C VAL A 34 3.97 10.34 15.37
N MET A 35 3.29 9.30 15.86
CA MET A 35 2.63 9.33 17.17
C MET A 35 3.62 9.58 18.31
N ARG A 36 4.80 8.94 18.25
CA ARG A 36 5.89 9.17 19.22
C ARG A 36 6.47 10.57 19.12
N LEU A 37 6.69 11.09 17.91
CA LEU A 37 7.19 12.45 17.70
C LEU A 37 6.22 13.49 18.26
N VAL A 38 4.92 13.33 18.00
CA VAL A 38 3.87 14.23 18.51
C VAL A 38 3.78 14.16 20.04
N SER A 39 3.83 12.95 20.61
CA SER A 39 3.82 12.75 22.06
C SER A 39 5.06 13.39 22.72
N TRP A 40 6.23 13.27 22.10
CA TRP A 40 7.47 13.88 22.60
C TRP A 40 7.46 15.41 22.52
N TYR A 41 6.93 15.97 21.44
CA TYR A 41 6.80 17.42 21.29
C TYR A 41 5.80 18.04 22.28
N GLY A 42 4.93 17.22 22.87
CA GLY A 42 3.98 17.64 23.89
C GLY A 42 2.98 18.66 23.34
N LEU A 43 2.04 18.22 22.50
CA LEU A 43 0.92 19.08 22.10
C LEU A 43 -0.02 19.30 23.29
N SER A 44 0.30 20.28 24.14
CA SER A 44 -0.65 20.83 25.10
C SER A 44 -1.38 22.01 24.45
N ILE A 45 -2.66 21.82 24.12
CA ILE A 45 -3.50 22.93 23.70
C ILE A 45 -3.97 23.62 24.99
N GLY A 46 -3.48 24.84 25.24
CA GLY A 46 -3.93 25.66 26.34
C GLY A 46 -5.31 26.23 26.05
N PHE A 47 -6.30 25.93 26.89
CA PHE A 47 -7.62 26.54 26.82
C PHE A 47 -7.67 27.80 27.70
N VAL A 48 -8.52 28.76 27.31
CA VAL A 48 -8.84 29.94 28.13
C VAL A 48 -9.56 29.44 29.39
N GLY A 49 -8.82 29.31 30.49
CA GLY A 49 -9.30 28.70 31.73
C GLY A 49 -8.25 27.91 32.53
N GLY A 50 -7.03 27.73 31.99
CA GLY A 50 -5.93 27.08 32.71
C GLY A 50 -5.99 25.55 32.74
N THR A 51 -6.95 24.94 32.04
CA THR A 51 -7.02 23.49 31.86
C THR A 51 -6.09 23.05 30.73
N GLN A 52 -5.23 22.08 31.02
CA GLN A 52 -4.41 21.41 30.01
C GLN A 52 -5.11 20.15 29.52
N LEU A 53 -5.50 20.12 28.25
CA LEU A 53 -6.01 18.91 27.60
C LEU A 53 -4.83 18.10 27.09
N ARG A 54 -4.63 16.92 27.69
CA ARG A 54 -3.63 15.95 27.24
C ARG A 54 -4.23 15.16 26.09
N MET A 55 -3.74 15.38 24.87
CA MET A 55 -4.12 14.58 23.69
C MET A 55 -3.58 13.16 23.87
N ASP A 56 -4.47 12.17 23.90
CA ASP A 56 -4.10 10.76 23.91
C ASP A 56 -4.53 10.12 22.59
N PHE A 57 -3.68 9.23 22.06
CA PHE A 57 -3.95 8.57 20.79
C PHE A 57 -4.67 7.26 21.05
N VAL A 58 -5.95 7.20 20.71
CA VAL A 58 -6.75 5.99 20.83
C VAL A 58 -6.64 5.16 19.55
N VAL A 59 -6.07 3.97 19.67
CA VAL A 59 -6.03 2.97 18.59
C VAL A 59 -7.14 1.96 18.84
N THR A 60 -8.15 1.95 17.97
CA THR A 60 -9.25 0.97 18.00
C THR A 60 -8.94 -0.21 17.07
N ASP A 61 -9.49 -1.39 17.34
CA ASP A 61 -9.33 -2.58 16.50
C ASP A 61 -9.73 -2.33 15.03
N LEU A 62 -10.77 -1.52 14.81
CA LEU A 62 -11.20 -1.10 13.47
C LEU A 62 -10.12 -0.28 12.75
N THR A 63 -9.42 0.60 13.46
CA THR A 63 -8.31 1.39 12.91
C THR A 63 -7.19 0.48 12.43
N ILE A 64 -6.80 -0.51 13.23
CA ILE A 64 -5.76 -1.49 12.87
C ILE A 64 -6.18 -2.29 11.63
N LEU A 65 -7.43 -2.78 11.61
CA LEU A 65 -7.96 -3.55 10.50
C LEU A 65 -7.96 -2.74 9.20
N VAL A 66 -8.46 -1.50 9.24
CA VAL A 66 -8.52 -0.61 8.08
C VAL A 66 -7.11 -0.22 7.61
N SER A 67 -6.19 0.10 8.53
CA SER A 67 -4.81 0.43 8.21
C SER A 67 -4.03 -0.70 7.53
N LEU A 68 -4.41 -1.96 7.76
CA LEU A 68 -3.85 -3.12 7.06
C LEU A 68 -4.58 -3.42 5.75
N ALA A 69 -5.92 -3.40 5.77
CA ALA A 69 -6.73 -3.81 4.63
C ALA A 69 -6.69 -2.82 3.46
N LEU A 70 -6.67 -1.50 3.74
CA LEU A 70 -6.67 -0.47 2.70
C LEU A 70 -5.43 -0.54 1.79
N PRO A 71 -4.18 -0.53 2.30
CA PRO A 71 -2.98 -0.56 1.46
C PRO A 71 -2.90 -1.83 0.61
N ILE A 72 -3.30 -2.97 1.18
CA ILE A 72 -3.38 -4.25 0.45
C ILE A 72 -4.42 -4.16 -0.68
N GLY A 73 -5.61 -3.63 -0.39
CA GLY A 73 -6.65 -3.42 -1.40
C GLY A 73 -6.17 -2.50 -2.54
N VAL A 74 -5.62 -1.33 -2.19
CA VAL A 74 -5.15 -0.33 -3.16
C VAL A 74 -4.04 -0.89 -4.05
N SER A 75 -3.04 -1.55 -3.47
CA SER A 75 -1.93 -2.16 -4.22
C SER A 75 -2.39 -3.29 -5.14
N MET A 76 -3.31 -4.15 -4.70
CA MET A 76 -3.91 -5.19 -5.54
C MET A 76 -4.72 -4.59 -6.69
N PHE A 77 -5.51 -3.55 -6.44
CA PHE A 77 -6.25 -2.82 -7.48
C PHE A 77 -5.29 -2.19 -8.50
N ALA A 78 -4.23 -1.54 -8.01
CA ALA A 78 -3.22 -0.93 -8.85
C ALA A 78 -2.48 -1.96 -9.72
N ALA A 79 -2.12 -3.12 -9.16
CA ALA A 79 -1.46 -4.22 -9.88
C ALA A 79 -2.38 -4.93 -10.89
N SER A 80 -3.70 -4.94 -10.64
CA SER A 80 -4.68 -5.60 -11.50
C SER A 80 -4.80 -4.97 -12.89
N ILE A 81 -4.59 -3.66 -13.01
CA ILE A 81 -4.66 -2.92 -14.30
C ILE A 81 -3.54 -3.36 -15.26
N PRO A 82 -2.24 -3.27 -14.91
CA PRO A 82 -1.16 -3.74 -15.77
C PRO A 82 -1.21 -5.25 -15.96
N ALA A 83 -1.61 -6.05 -14.95
CA ALA A 83 -1.76 -7.49 -15.10
C ALA A 83 -2.74 -7.88 -16.23
N LYS A 84 -3.90 -7.21 -16.30
CA LYS A 84 -4.89 -7.43 -17.36
C LYS A 84 -4.39 -6.98 -18.74
N ARG A 85 -3.55 -5.94 -18.80
CA ARG A 85 -2.94 -5.49 -20.07
C ARG A 85 -1.87 -6.48 -20.54
N ALA A 86 -1.00 -6.94 -19.64
CA ALA A 86 0.05 -7.90 -19.95
C ALA A 86 -0.51 -9.27 -20.39
N ALA A 87 -1.59 -9.74 -19.75
CA ALA A 87 -2.25 -10.99 -20.10
C ALA A 87 -2.98 -10.96 -21.47
N ARG A 88 -3.19 -9.78 -22.06
CA ARG A 88 -3.84 -9.62 -23.37
C ARG A 88 -2.86 -9.37 -24.52
N LEU A 89 -1.58 -9.14 -24.23
CA LEU A 89 -0.56 -8.97 -25.26
C LEU A 89 -0.24 -10.33 -25.87
N SER A 90 -0.39 -10.44 -27.19
CA SER A 90 0.01 -11.65 -27.89
C SER A 90 1.53 -11.84 -27.81
N PRO A 91 2.05 -13.08 -27.70
CA PRO A 91 3.49 -13.33 -27.62
C PRO A 91 4.29 -12.73 -28.79
N VAL A 92 3.66 -12.63 -29.97
CA VAL A 92 4.25 -12.07 -31.19
C VAL A 92 4.35 -10.55 -31.11
N GLU A 93 3.33 -9.85 -30.61
CA GLU A 93 3.39 -8.40 -30.39
C GLU A 93 4.41 -8.03 -29.31
N ALA A 94 4.53 -8.84 -28.25
CA ALA A 94 5.51 -8.61 -27.20
C ALA A 94 6.96 -8.71 -27.72
N LEU A 95 7.26 -9.67 -28.59
CA LEU A 95 8.58 -9.81 -29.23
C LEU A 95 8.85 -8.65 -30.20
N ARG A 96 7.87 -8.30 -31.04
CA ARG A 96 8.00 -7.21 -32.01
C ARG A 96 8.19 -5.85 -31.34
N THR A 97 7.52 -5.58 -30.20
CA THR A 97 7.74 -4.36 -29.42
C THR A 97 9.12 -4.35 -28.75
N GLY A 98 9.64 -5.50 -28.33
CA GLY A 98 10.99 -5.60 -27.77
C GLY A 98 12.10 -5.31 -28.78
N GLU A 99 11.95 -5.74 -30.03
CA GLU A 99 12.90 -5.45 -31.11
C GLU A 99 12.91 -3.97 -31.52
N LEU A 100 11.79 -3.25 -31.37
CA LEU A 100 11.70 -1.81 -31.67
C LEU A 100 12.18 -0.90 -30.53
N ALA A 101 12.41 -1.46 -29.34
CA ALA A 101 12.89 -0.73 -28.18
C ALA A 101 14.42 -0.79 -28.00
N LEU A 102 15.13 -1.51 -28.88
CA LEU A 102 16.59 -1.59 -28.98
C LEU A 102 17.09 -0.76 -30.16
#